data_AF-E2AMY0-F1
#
_entry.id   AF-E2AMY0-F1
#
_cell.length_a   1.000
_cell.length_b   1.000
_cell.length_c   1.000
_cell.angle_alpha   90.00
_cell.angle_beta   90.00
_cell.angle_gamma   90.00
#
_symmetry.space_group_name_H-M   'P 1'
#
loop_
_entity.id
_entity.type
_entity.pdbx_description
1 polymer ?
#
loop_
_entity_poly.entity_id
_entity_poly.type
_entity_poly.pdbx_seq_one_letter_code
_entity_poly.pdbx_strand_id
1 'polypeptide(L)'
;QLIASLERTHTKFQPDQSFSLVDVHLNQESRVISKKWMKENLVAKLMELRFRLVPYPPYSPDLAPSDYYLFLNMKKWLAGRFYLNEEVIAKTNAYFAELDHTY
;
A
#
# COMPACT_ATOMS: atom_id res chain seq x y z
N GLN A 1 -19.49 -36.63 -8.78
CA GLN A 1 -19.70 -35.50 -9.74
C GLN A 1 -19.71 -34.13 -9.04
N LEU A 2 -20.07 -34.01 -7.74
CA LEU A 2 -20.08 -32.71 -7.03
C LEU A 2 -18.71 -32.26 -6.46
N ILE A 3 -17.79 -33.17 -6.13
CA ILE A 3 -16.49 -32.84 -5.53
C ILE A 3 -15.57 -32.11 -6.53
N ALA A 4 -15.61 -32.49 -7.81
CA ALA A 4 -14.84 -31.85 -8.89
C ALA A 4 -15.31 -30.41 -9.26
N SER A 5 -16.46 -29.96 -8.74
CA SER A 5 -16.95 -28.59 -8.97
C SER A 5 -16.41 -27.59 -7.93
N LEU A 6 -16.09 -28.06 -6.72
CA LEU A 6 -15.52 -27.25 -5.64
C LEU A 6 -14.01 -26.97 -5.84
N GLU A 7 -13.31 -27.85 -6.53
CA GLU A 7 -11.88 -27.69 -6.84
C GLU A 7 -11.60 -26.61 -7.91
N ARG A 8 -12.64 -26.15 -8.63
CA ARG A 8 -12.51 -25.15 -9.71
C ARG A 8 -12.27 -23.71 -9.25
N THR A 9 -12.15 -23.46 -7.94
CA THR A 9 -11.83 -22.13 -7.38
C THR A 9 -10.48 -22.08 -6.66
N HIS A 10 -9.74 -23.19 -6.63
CA HIS A 10 -8.35 -23.24 -6.14
C HIS A 10 -7.32 -22.89 -7.22
N THR A 11 -7.72 -22.16 -8.26
CA THR A 11 -6.75 -21.49 -9.13
C THR A 11 -6.09 -20.41 -8.29
N LYS A 12 -4.89 -20.71 -7.76
CA LYS A 12 -3.99 -19.75 -7.16
C LYS A 12 -3.88 -18.56 -8.10
N PHE A 13 -4.55 -17.46 -7.76
CA PHE A 13 -4.27 -16.19 -8.40
C PHE A 13 -2.78 -15.93 -8.23
N GLN A 14 -2.02 -15.93 -9.32
CA GLN A 14 -0.64 -15.48 -9.37
C GLN A 14 -0.64 -14.32 -10.36
N PRO A 15 -0.57 -13.06 -9.90
CA PRO A 15 -0.41 -11.92 -10.79
C PRO A 15 1.06 -11.87 -11.19
N ASP A 16 1.42 -12.69 -12.16
CA ASP A 16 2.72 -12.65 -12.84
C ASP A 16 2.74 -11.61 -13.97
N GLN A 17 1.69 -10.80 -14.08
CA GLN A 17 1.58 -9.69 -15.01
C GLN A 17 0.97 -8.50 -14.24
N SER A 18 1.58 -7.33 -14.39
CA SER A 18 1.14 -6.05 -13.83
C SER A 18 -0.39 -5.89 -13.86
N PHE A 19 -1.00 -5.63 -12.70
CA PHE A 19 -2.42 -5.29 -12.60
C PHE A 19 -2.66 -4.04 -13.47
N SER A 20 -3.37 -4.19 -14.58
CA SER A 20 -3.64 -3.07 -15.48
C SER A 20 -4.74 -2.21 -14.86
N LEU A 21 -4.63 -0.88 -14.98
CA LEU A 21 -5.58 0.09 -14.39
C LEU A 21 -7.02 -0.10 -14.92
N VAL A 22 -7.20 -0.86 -16.00
CA VAL A 22 -8.48 -1.12 -16.68
C VAL A 22 -9.26 -2.32 -16.12
N ASP A 23 -8.66 -3.15 -15.26
CA ASP A 23 -9.35 -4.30 -14.63
C ASP A 23 -10.23 -3.92 -13.43
N VAL A 24 -10.27 -2.62 -13.08
CA VAL A 24 -11.04 -2.07 -11.96
C VAL A 24 -12.57 -2.15 -12.18
N HIS A 25 -13.02 -2.44 -13.42
CA HIS A 25 -14.46 -2.55 -13.74
C HIS A 25 -15.07 -3.95 -13.57
N LEU A 26 -14.30 -4.99 -13.24
CA LEU A 26 -14.82 -6.36 -13.16
C LEU A 26 -14.98 -6.86 -11.72
N ASN A 27 -16.25 -6.93 -11.28
CA ASN A 27 -16.82 -7.71 -10.18
C ASN A 27 -16.26 -7.45 -8.74
N GLN A 28 -17.18 -7.24 -7.79
CA GLN A 28 -16.87 -7.11 -6.36
C GLN A 28 -16.15 -8.34 -5.79
N GLU A 29 -16.45 -9.55 -6.29
CA GLU A 29 -15.77 -10.78 -5.87
C GLU A 29 -14.29 -10.79 -6.26
N SER A 30 -13.97 -10.32 -7.47
CA SER A 30 -12.59 -10.15 -7.93
C SER A 30 -11.82 -9.15 -7.07
N ARG A 31 -12.48 -8.09 -6.58
CA ARG A 31 -11.87 -7.11 -5.64
C ARG A 31 -11.56 -7.74 -4.28
N VAL A 32 -12.45 -8.59 -3.77
CA VAL A 32 -12.24 -9.29 -2.49
C VAL A 32 -11.08 -10.29 -2.61
N ILE A 33 -11.06 -11.09 -3.68
CA ILE A 33 -9.99 -12.07 -3.94
C ILE A 33 -8.64 -11.37 -4.11
N SER A 34 -8.60 -10.29 -4.91
CA SER A 34 -7.38 -9.49 -5.10
C SER A 34 -6.88 -8.88 -3.80
N LYS A 35 -7.76 -8.26 -2.99
CA LYS A 35 -7.39 -7.72 -1.67
C LYS A 35 -6.85 -8.79 -0.72
N LYS A 36 -7.51 -9.96 -0.69
CA LYS A 36 -7.08 -11.10 0.13
C LYS A 36 -5.70 -11.57 -0.29
N TRP A 37 -5.48 -11.77 -1.58
CA TRP A 37 -4.21 -12.21 -2.13
C TRP A 37 -3.07 -11.21 -1.85
N MET A 38 -3.31 -9.92 -2.07
CA MET A 38 -2.32 -8.87 -1.77
C MET A 38 -1.89 -8.90 -0.31
N LYS A 39 -2.84 -9.08 0.61
CA LYS A 39 -2.55 -9.18 2.06
C LYS A 39 -1.72 -10.43 2.38
N GLU A 40 -2.11 -11.60 1.87
CA GLU A 40 -1.43 -12.87 2.13
C GLU A 40 0.00 -12.88 1.55
N ASN A 41 0.17 -12.41 0.31
CA ASN A 41 1.47 -12.31 -0.34
C ASN A 41 2.39 -11.30 0.37
N LEU A 42 1.85 -10.15 0.79
CA LEU A 42 2.60 -9.15 1.56
C LEU A 42 3.11 -9.74 2.89
N VAL A 43 2.26 -10.44 3.64
CA VAL A 43 2.65 -11.07 4.91
C VAL A 43 3.74 -12.12 4.68
N ALA A 44 3.59 -12.97 3.66
CA ALA A 44 4.62 -13.94 3.30
C ALA A 44 5.97 -13.27 2.99
N LYS A 45 5.95 -12.17 2.22
CA LYS A 45 7.18 -11.43 1.89
C LYS A 45 7.83 -10.76 3.10
N LEU A 46 7.03 -10.20 4.01
CA LEU A 46 7.54 -9.61 5.26
C LEU A 46 8.19 -10.67 6.16
N MET A 47 7.63 -11.88 6.23
CA MET A 47 8.20 -13.00 6.98
C MET A 47 9.52 -13.51 6.35
N GLU A 48 9.59 -13.58 5.02
CA GLU A 48 10.82 -13.91 4.28
C GLU A 48 11.95 -12.94 4.62
N LEU A 49 11.62 -11.64 4.64
CA LEU A 49 12.53 -10.55 4.98
C LEU A 49 12.79 -10.40 6.49
N ARG A 50 12.23 -11.28 7.33
CA ARG A 50 12.39 -11.30 8.80
C ARG A 50 11.95 -10.02 9.51
N PHE A 51 11.01 -9.27 8.92
CA PHE A 51 10.41 -8.13 9.62
C PHE A 51 9.47 -8.60 10.72
N ARG A 52 9.54 -7.95 11.88
CA ARG A 52 8.57 -8.14 12.96
C ARG A 52 7.30 -7.36 12.61
N LEU A 53 6.18 -8.06 12.44
CA LEU A 53 4.88 -7.42 12.29
C LEU A 53 4.38 -6.95 13.66
N VAL A 54 4.19 -5.65 13.83
CA VAL A 54 3.59 -5.06 15.03
C VAL A 54 2.08 -4.94 14.79
N PRO A 55 1.22 -5.48 15.67
CA PRO A 55 -0.22 -5.33 15.52
C PRO A 55 -0.60 -3.86 15.61
N TYR A 56 -1.32 -3.38 14.61
CA TYR A 56 -1.78 -1.99 14.54
C TYR A 56 -3.30 -1.94 14.74
N PRO A 57 -3.80 -1.09 15.65
CA PRO A 57 -5.24 -0.94 15.85
C PRO A 57 -5.92 -0.35 14.60
N PRO A 58 -7.14 -0.78 14.26
CA PRO A 58 -7.90 -0.18 13.18
C PRO A 58 -8.11 1.32 13.39
N TYR A 59 -7.91 2.12 12.34
CA TYR A 59 -8.20 3.56 12.32
C TYR A 59 -7.49 4.41 13.39
N SER A 60 -6.20 4.17 13.62
CA SER A 60 -5.40 4.97 14.56
C SER A 60 -4.39 5.88 13.86
N PRO A 61 -4.77 6.89 13.07
CA PRO A 61 -3.81 7.80 12.42
C PRO A 61 -2.94 8.58 13.44
N ASP A 62 -3.41 8.71 14.67
CA ASP A 62 -2.71 9.26 15.84
C ASP A 62 -1.54 8.40 16.32
N LEU A 63 -1.54 7.10 16.02
CA LEU A 63 -0.48 6.17 16.43
C LEU A 63 0.62 5.98 15.37
N ALA A 64 0.46 6.54 14.17
CA ALA A 64 1.39 6.36 13.07
C ALA A 64 2.27 7.60 12.94
N PRO A 65 3.59 7.51 13.25
CA PRO A 65 4.52 8.63 13.07
C PRO A 65 4.51 9.21 11.66
N SER A 66 4.24 8.38 10.65
CA SER A 66 4.05 8.84 9.28
C SER A 66 2.87 9.79 9.14
N ASP A 67 1.73 9.48 9.78
CA ASP A 67 0.49 10.24 9.62
C ASP A 67 0.48 11.52 10.48
N TYR A 68 0.81 11.42 11.77
CA TYR A 68 0.71 12.57 12.68
C TYR A 68 1.89 13.56 12.55
N TYR A 69 3.08 13.09 12.17
CA TYR A 69 4.28 13.94 12.10
C TYR A 69 4.70 14.19 10.65
N LEU A 70 5.08 13.15 9.91
CA LEU A 70 5.70 13.31 8.59
C LEU A 70 4.75 13.95 7.58
N PHE A 71 3.58 13.34 7.34
CA PHE A 71 2.63 13.83 6.35
C PHE A 71 1.97 15.13 6.77
N LEU A 72 1.80 15.38 8.08
CA LEU A 72 1.29 16.65 8.56
C LEU A 72 2.25 17.80 8.25
N ASN A 73 3.55 17.63 8.52
CA ASN A 73 4.57 18.64 8.25
C ASN A 73 4.82 18.80 6.75
N MET A 74 4.87 17.70 6.00
CA MET A 74 5.04 17.72 4.55
C MET A 74 3.85 18.40 3.84
N LYS A 75 2.61 18.21 4.32
CA LYS A 75 1.44 18.95 3.81
C LYS A 75 1.57 20.46 4.00
N LYS A 76 2.11 20.91 5.14
CA LYS A 76 2.39 22.34 5.38
C LYS A 76 3.48 22.86 4.45
N TRP A 77 4.54 22.08 4.24
CA TRP A 77 5.64 22.41 3.32
C TRP A 77 5.17 22.55 1.86
N LEU A 78 4.29 21.65 1.43
CA LEU A 78 3.75 21.64 0.07
C LEU A 78 2.50 22.54 -0.08
N ALA A 79 2.02 23.17 1.00
CA ALA A 79 0.81 23.98 0.94
C ALA A 79 0.97 25.21 0.01
N GLY A 80 -0.16 25.65 -0.55
CA GLY A 80 -0.25 26.96 -1.21
C GLY A 80 0.09 26.98 -2.71
N ARG A 81 0.45 25.85 -3.33
CA ARG A 81 0.63 25.75 -4.80
C ARG A 81 0.22 24.37 -5.32
N PHE A 82 -0.12 24.33 -6.60
CA PHE A 82 -0.22 23.09 -7.36
C PHE A 82 1.13 22.83 -8.03
N TYR A 83 1.59 21.59 -7.95
CA TYR A 83 2.85 21.15 -8.49
C TYR A 83 2.60 20.19 -9.64
N LEU A 84 3.47 20.22 -10.66
CA LEU A 84 3.56 19.13 -11.63
C LEU A 84 4.22 17.90 -10.99
N ASN A 85 4.08 16.73 -11.61
CA ASN A 85 4.58 15.47 -11.06
C ASN A 85 6.09 15.51 -10.80
N GLU A 86 6.86 16.13 -11.68
CA GLU A 86 8.32 16.25 -11.55
C GLU A 86 8.69 17.22 -10.41
N GLU A 87 7.92 18.30 -10.26
CA GLU A 87 8.16 19.32 -9.25
C GLU A 87 7.84 18.81 -7.83
N VAL A 88 6.77 18.04 -7.66
CA VAL A 88 6.44 17.45 -6.36
C VAL A 88 7.48 16.43 -5.92
N ILE A 89 8.07 15.67 -6.85
CA ILE A 89 9.18 14.75 -6.55
C ILE A 89 10.40 15.54 -6.06
N ALA A 90 10.81 16.58 -6.81
CA ALA A 90 11.95 17.41 -6.44
C ALA A 90 11.77 18.09 -5.07
N LYS A 91 10.58 18.65 -4.80
CA LYS A 91 10.27 19.26 -3.51
C LYS A 91 10.23 18.28 -2.35
N THR A 92 9.72 17.07 -2.59
CA THR A 92 9.68 16.01 -1.57
C THR A 92 11.09 15.59 -1.19
N ASN A 93 11.98 15.43 -2.18
CA ASN A 93 13.39 15.12 -1.93
C ASN A 93 14.10 16.25 -1.15
N ALA A 94 13.84 17.51 -1.51
CA ALA A 94 14.38 18.66 -0.78
C ALA A 94 13.90 18.69 0.68
N TYR A 95 12.61 18.41 0.92
CA TYR A 95 12.05 18.32 2.27
C TYR A 95 12.78 17.28 3.14
N PHE A 96 13.07 16.09 2.59
CA PHE A 96 13.82 15.07 3.32
C PHE A 96 15.31 15.41 3.52
N ALA A 97 15.91 16.18 2.62
CA ALA A 97 17.30 16.62 2.74
C ALA A 97 17.47 17.74 3.79
N GLU A 98 16.45 18.59 3.96
CA GLU A 98 16.42 19.66 4.96
C GLU A 98 15.91 19.19 6.32
N LEU A 99 15.30 18.00 6.40
CA LEU A 99 14.84 17.42 7.66
C LEU A 99 16.07 17.11 8.52
N ASP A 100 16.30 17.92 9.56
CA ASP A 100 17.42 17.72 10.49
C ASP A 100 17.39 16.30 11.05
N HIS A 101 18.56 15.67 11.17
CA HIS A 101 18.70 14.29 11.61
C HIS A 101 18.45 14.10 13.11
N THR A 102 18.01 15.14 13.80
CA THR A 102 17.68 15.12 15.23
C THR A 102 16.36 14.37 15.48
N TYR A 103 16.44 13.05 15.48
CA TYR A 103 15.49 12.15 16.16
C TYR A 103 16.23 10.95 16.75
#